data_AF-A0A0G0XEG0-F1
#
_entry.id   AF-A0A0G0XEG0-F1
#
_cell.length_a   1.000
_cell.length_b   1.000
_cell.length_c   1.000
_cell.angle_alpha   90.00
_cell.angle_beta   90.00
_cell.angle_gamma   90.00
#
_symmetry.space_group_name_H-M   'P 1'
#
loop_
_entity.id
_entity.type
_entity.pdbx_description
1 polymer ?
#
loop_
_entity_poly.entity_id
_entity_poly.type
_entity_poly.pdbx_seq_one_letter_code
_entity_poly.pdbx_strand_id
1 'polypeptide(L)'
;MFAAAVLAIFWPIIFGGKIFGETATIKVHYPNFYSFGNFLSEKNANPLWLSSHISGFPVYLSQQGGHLQPLVILFFKIFDFIAAYHLLTILNFFLAGVLAFWFCRLIGISKAGSIIAGFSYAFSHAMMWAGSILVFANLFPLIPLFFICILKIYKNDKKFIRTINAGCLPYWPS
;
A
#
# COMPACT_ATOMS: atom_id res chain seq x y z
N MET A 1 8.15 17.92 1.44
CA MET A 1 8.69 17.67 0.10
C MET A 1 8.09 16.44 -0.57
N PHE A 2 8.21 15.22 0.00
CA PHE A 2 7.55 14.02 -0.55
C PHE A 2 6.05 14.20 -0.76
N ALA A 3 5.32 14.71 0.25
CA ALA A 3 3.89 15.00 0.12
C ALA A 3 3.58 15.94 -1.05
N ALA A 4 4.35 17.01 -1.21
CA ALA A 4 4.15 17.98 -2.30
C ALA A 4 4.35 17.34 -3.69
N ALA A 5 5.34 16.45 -3.83
CA ALA A 5 5.57 15.76 -5.09
C ALA A 5 4.53 14.67 -5.38
N VAL A 6 4.11 13.92 -4.36
CA VAL A 6 2.98 12.97 -4.48
C VAL A 6 1.73 13.73 -4.94
N LEU A 7 1.42 14.86 -4.29
CA LEU A 7 0.30 15.71 -4.71
C LEU A 7 0.49 16.22 -6.14
N ALA A 8 1.68 16.69 -6.50
CA ALA A 8 1.97 17.21 -7.84
C ALA A 8 1.91 16.14 -8.94
N ILE A 9 2.18 14.88 -8.64
CA ILE A 9 2.12 13.77 -9.62
C ILE A 9 0.69 13.23 -9.72
N PHE A 10 0.04 13.03 -8.58
CA PHE A 10 -1.30 12.43 -8.50
C PHE A 10 -2.44 13.46 -8.53
N TRP A 11 -2.15 14.75 -8.72
CA TRP A 11 -3.17 15.80 -8.83
C TRP A 11 -4.31 15.49 -9.83
N PRO A 12 -4.09 14.86 -11.00
CA PRO A 12 -5.18 14.60 -11.94
C PRO A 12 -6.16 13.56 -11.39
N ILE A 13 -5.68 12.69 -10.51
CA ILE A 13 -6.49 11.65 -9.87
C ILE A 13 -7.23 12.23 -8.66
N ILE A 14 -6.53 13.00 -7.81
CA ILE A 14 -7.11 13.57 -6.59
C ILE A 14 -8.16 14.64 -6.91
N PHE A 15 -7.86 15.54 -7.85
CA PHE A 15 -8.70 16.72 -8.13
C PHE A 15 -9.24 16.75 -9.58
N GLY A 16 -8.58 16.07 -10.51
CA GLY A 16 -8.93 16.12 -11.93
C GLY A 16 -9.94 15.06 -12.41
N GLY A 17 -10.47 14.23 -11.49
CA GLY A 17 -11.43 13.17 -11.82
C GLY A 17 -10.88 12.10 -12.76
N LYS A 18 -9.55 11.94 -12.84
CA LYS A 18 -8.91 10.90 -13.65
C LYS A 18 -8.79 9.60 -12.88
N ILE A 19 -8.73 8.50 -13.62
CA ILE A 19 -8.51 7.14 -13.10
C ILE A 19 -7.22 6.56 -13.66
N PHE A 20 -6.74 5.47 -13.07
CA PHE A 20 -5.61 4.74 -13.64
C PHE A 20 -6.03 4.02 -14.93
N GLY A 21 -5.29 4.30 -16.01
CA GLY A 21 -5.62 3.85 -17.38
C GLY A 21 -5.07 2.48 -17.78
N GLU A 22 -4.48 1.73 -16.85
CA GLU A 22 -3.85 0.44 -17.17
C GLU A 22 -4.92 -0.65 -17.38
N THR A 23 -4.68 -1.55 -18.34
CA THR A 23 -5.70 -2.49 -18.84
C THR A 23 -6.15 -3.48 -17.77
N ALA A 24 -5.23 -4.08 -17.01
CA ALA A 24 -5.58 -5.00 -15.93
C ALA A 24 -6.29 -4.26 -14.79
N THR A 25 -5.90 -3.02 -14.52
CA THR A 25 -6.52 -2.16 -13.52
C THR A 25 -8.00 -1.95 -13.84
N ILE A 26 -8.30 -1.53 -15.07
CA ILE A 26 -9.68 -1.28 -15.52
C ILE A 26 -10.49 -2.57 -15.62
N LYS A 27 -9.93 -3.63 -16.22
CA LYS A 27 -10.70 -4.84 -16.56
C LYS A 27 -10.81 -5.85 -15.43
N VAL A 28 -9.84 -5.89 -14.52
CA VAL A 28 -9.73 -6.91 -13.47
C VAL A 28 -9.84 -6.27 -12.10
N HIS A 29 -8.94 -5.35 -11.76
CA HIS A 29 -8.85 -4.88 -10.37
C HIS A 29 -10.01 -3.96 -9.98
N TYR A 30 -10.44 -3.03 -10.82
CA TYR A 30 -11.56 -2.15 -10.50
C TYR A 30 -12.87 -2.91 -10.25
N PRO A 31 -13.33 -3.83 -11.12
CA PRO A 31 -14.52 -4.65 -10.84
C PRO A 31 -14.39 -5.50 -9.57
N ASN A 32 -13.19 -6.01 -9.31
CA ASN A 32 -12.89 -6.80 -8.11
C ASN A 32 -13.07 -5.94 -6.84
N PHE A 33 -12.39 -4.80 -6.78
CA PHE A 33 -12.42 -3.90 -5.64
C PHE A 33 -13.75 -3.16 -5.47
N TYR A 34 -14.47 -2.90 -6.57
CA TYR A 34 -15.86 -2.42 -6.53
C TYR A 34 -16.76 -3.42 -5.80
N SER A 35 -16.76 -4.68 -6.23
CA SER A 35 -17.57 -5.72 -5.59
C SER A 35 -17.16 -5.93 -4.13
N PHE A 36 -15.86 -5.97 -3.85
CA PHE A 36 -15.33 -6.13 -2.50
C PHE A 36 -15.75 -4.97 -1.57
N GLY A 37 -15.60 -3.72 -2.02
CA GLY A 37 -15.99 -2.53 -1.28
C GLY A 37 -17.48 -2.49 -0.95
N ASN A 38 -18.35 -2.84 -1.90
CA ASN A 38 -19.79 -2.91 -1.65
C ASN A 38 -20.13 -4.00 -0.62
N PHE A 39 -19.50 -5.17 -0.67
CA PHE A 39 -19.68 -6.20 0.37
C PHE A 39 -19.23 -5.72 1.76
N LEU A 40 -18.09 -5.05 1.85
CA LEU A 40 -17.57 -4.54 3.12
C LEU A 40 -18.46 -3.44 3.72
N SER A 41 -18.93 -2.52 2.90
CA SER A 41 -19.72 -1.36 3.33
C SER A 41 -21.19 -1.70 3.58
N GLU A 42 -21.84 -2.44 2.68
CA GLU A 42 -23.28 -2.73 2.77
C GLU A 42 -23.60 -3.87 3.73
N LYS A 43 -22.77 -4.93 3.73
CA LYS A 43 -23.04 -6.16 4.50
C LYS A 43 -22.24 -6.26 5.79
N ASN A 44 -21.33 -5.31 6.05
CA ASN A 44 -20.35 -5.36 7.15
C ASN A 44 -19.64 -6.72 7.26
N ALA A 45 -19.49 -7.42 6.13
CA ALA A 45 -19.03 -8.80 6.08
C ALA A 45 -17.80 -8.91 5.18
N ASN A 46 -16.86 -9.75 5.57
CA ASN A 46 -15.68 -10.04 4.76
C ASN A 46 -16.05 -11.13 3.75
N PRO A 47 -16.19 -10.84 2.44
CA PRO A 47 -16.66 -11.84 1.49
C PRO A 47 -15.60 -12.92 1.27
N LEU A 48 -15.95 -14.20 1.41
CA LEU A 48 -15.04 -15.31 1.06
C LEU A 48 -15.02 -15.57 -0.46
N TRP A 49 -16.13 -15.29 -1.13
CA TRP A 49 -16.35 -15.55 -2.55
C TRP A 49 -17.09 -14.38 -3.21
N LEU A 50 -16.60 -13.93 -4.37
CA LEU A 50 -17.26 -12.93 -5.22
C LEU A 50 -17.78 -13.60 -6.49
N SER A 51 -19.07 -13.93 -6.52
CA SER A 51 -19.71 -14.52 -7.70
C SER A 51 -19.75 -13.58 -8.90
N SER A 52 -19.76 -12.27 -8.65
CA SER A 52 -19.81 -11.21 -9.67
C SER A 52 -18.50 -11.00 -10.43
N HIS A 53 -17.40 -11.62 -10.00
CA HIS A 53 -16.08 -11.36 -10.56
C HIS A 53 -15.51 -12.60 -11.27
N ILE A 54 -15.24 -12.48 -12.58
CA ILE A 54 -14.63 -13.52 -13.44
C ILE A 54 -15.27 -14.91 -13.21
N SER A 55 -16.60 -14.99 -13.27
CA SER A 55 -17.37 -16.22 -13.05
C SER A 55 -17.24 -16.85 -11.65
N GLY A 56 -16.72 -16.10 -10.68
CA GLY A 56 -16.49 -16.54 -9.30
C GLY A 56 -15.02 -16.36 -8.90
N PHE A 57 -14.80 -15.66 -7.78
CA PHE A 57 -13.46 -15.34 -7.32
C PHE A 57 -13.28 -15.60 -5.80
N PRO A 58 -12.31 -16.44 -5.41
CA PRO A 58 -11.99 -16.66 -4.00
C PRO A 58 -11.13 -15.52 -3.45
N VAL A 59 -11.73 -14.66 -2.63
CA VAL A 59 -11.17 -13.35 -2.25
C VAL A 59 -9.81 -13.47 -1.55
N TYR A 60 -9.67 -14.38 -0.60
CA TYR A 60 -8.45 -14.49 0.23
C TYR A 60 -7.47 -15.56 -0.23
N LEU A 61 -7.84 -16.39 -1.19
CA LEU A 61 -6.94 -17.40 -1.78
C LEU A 61 -6.19 -16.85 -3.00
N SER A 62 -6.62 -15.71 -3.52
CA SER A 62 -6.01 -15.09 -4.68
C SER A 62 -4.94 -14.09 -4.29
N GLN A 63 -3.81 -14.12 -4.99
CA GLN A 63 -2.77 -13.10 -4.88
C GLN A 63 -3.20 -11.76 -5.53
N GLN A 64 -4.27 -11.73 -6.33
CA GLN A 64 -4.56 -10.58 -7.20
C GLN A 64 -5.12 -9.35 -6.47
N GLY A 65 -5.63 -9.49 -5.25
CA GLY A 65 -6.31 -8.35 -4.59
C GLY A 65 -5.76 -7.95 -3.23
N GLY A 66 -4.92 -8.76 -2.58
CA GLY A 66 -4.37 -8.39 -1.27
C GLY A 66 -5.44 -8.02 -0.24
N HIS A 67 -6.64 -8.61 -0.33
CA HIS A 67 -7.84 -8.18 0.40
C HIS A 67 -7.76 -8.34 1.91
N LEU A 68 -6.83 -9.17 2.42
CA LEU A 68 -6.58 -9.31 3.86
C LEU A 68 -5.73 -8.18 4.45
N GLN A 69 -5.21 -7.27 3.64
CA GLN A 69 -4.40 -6.19 4.17
C GLN A 69 -5.24 -5.23 5.03
N PRO A 70 -4.83 -4.93 6.27
CA PRO A 70 -5.63 -4.09 7.17
C PRO A 70 -5.98 -2.72 6.60
N LEU A 71 -5.05 -2.09 5.88
CA LEU A 71 -5.30 -0.80 5.23
C LEU A 71 -6.29 -0.90 4.07
N VAL A 72 -6.28 -2.00 3.31
CA VAL A 72 -7.28 -2.24 2.27
C VAL A 72 -8.66 -2.35 2.90
N ILE A 73 -8.83 -3.20 3.91
CA ILE A 73 -10.11 -3.37 4.59
C ILE A 73 -10.60 -2.04 5.18
N LEU A 74 -9.71 -1.29 5.84
CA LEU A 74 -10.05 0.00 6.45
C LEU A 74 -10.51 1.03 5.41
N PHE A 75 -9.75 1.21 4.32
CA PHE A 75 -10.07 2.21 3.31
C PHE A 75 -11.38 1.88 2.58
N PHE A 76 -11.58 0.62 2.20
CA PHE A 76 -12.79 0.18 1.50
C PHE A 76 -14.04 0.07 2.40
N LYS A 77 -13.89 0.16 3.73
CA LYS A 77 -15.00 0.33 4.66
C LYS A 77 -15.46 1.79 4.80
N ILE A 78 -14.55 2.74 4.65
CA ILE A 78 -14.78 4.16 4.97
C ILE A 78 -15.10 4.98 3.73
N PHE A 79 -14.39 4.72 2.62
CA PHE A 79 -14.49 5.48 1.38
C PHE A 79 -15.23 4.68 0.30
N ASP A 80 -15.80 5.37 -0.69
CA ASP A 80 -16.26 4.72 -1.91
C ASP A 80 -15.09 4.04 -2.62
N PHE A 81 -15.40 3.08 -3.51
CA PHE A 81 -14.35 2.23 -4.08
C PHE A 81 -13.28 3.01 -4.88
N ILE A 82 -13.65 4.10 -5.57
CA ILE A 82 -12.70 4.89 -6.36
C ILE A 82 -11.79 5.65 -5.41
N ALA A 83 -12.36 6.37 -4.44
CA ALA A 83 -11.59 7.10 -3.46
C ALA A 83 -10.70 6.16 -2.62
N ALA A 84 -11.23 5.04 -2.15
CA ALA A 84 -10.47 4.03 -1.39
C ALA A 84 -9.26 3.54 -2.18
N TYR A 85 -9.47 3.14 -3.44
CA TYR A 85 -8.40 2.65 -4.31
C TYR A 85 -7.34 3.72 -4.55
N HIS A 86 -7.75 4.92 -4.95
CA HIS A 86 -6.84 6.00 -5.31
C HIS A 86 -6.06 6.51 -4.11
N LEU A 87 -6.74 6.82 -3.01
CA LEU A 87 -6.09 7.32 -1.80
C LEU A 87 -5.13 6.30 -1.21
N LEU A 88 -5.48 5.02 -1.23
CA LEU A 88 -4.59 3.97 -0.73
C LEU A 88 -3.37 3.79 -1.64
N THR A 89 -3.52 3.80 -2.97
CA THR A 89 -2.39 3.82 -3.90
C THR A 89 -1.47 5.00 -3.60
N ILE A 90 -2.02 6.21 -3.51
CA ILE A 90 -1.28 7.45 -3.27
C ILE A 90 -0.54 7.40 -1.91
N LEU A 91 -1.22 6.91 -0.87
CA LEU A 91 -0.62 6.71 0.44
C LEU A 91 0.57 5.76 0.39
N ASN A 92 0.47 4.65 -0.35
CA ASN A 92 1.57 3.71 -0.52
C ASN A 92 2.78 4.34 -1.24
N PHE A 93 2.57 5.16 -2.27
CA PHE A 93 3.65 5.92 -2.92
C PHE A 93 4.33 6.91 -1.95
N PHE A 94 3.53 7.60 -1.14
CA PHE A 94 4.06 8.50 -0.11
C PHE A 94 4.91 7.74 0.91
N LEU A 95 4.38 6.64 1.46
CA LEU A 95 5.07 5.81 2.44
C LEU A 95 6.34 5.19 1.85
N ALA A 96 6.30 4.71 0.61
CA ALA A 96 7.46 4.17 -0.10
C ALA A 96 8.61 5.18 -0.15
N GLY A 97 8.33 6.43 -0.54
CA GLY A 97 9.35 7.48 -0.60
C GLY A 97 9.91 7.87 0.77
N VAL A 98 9.03 8.01 1.77
CA VAL A 98 9.43 8.36 3.14
C VAL A 98 10.27 7.26 3.79
N LEU A 99 9.88 5.99 3.62
CA LEU A 99 10.59 4.85 4.17
C LEU A 99 11.92 4.62 3.45
N ALA A 100 11.98 4.77 2.12
CA ALA A 100 13.24 4.72 1.39
C ALA A 100 14.19 5.85 1.83
N PHE A 101 13.69 7.08 1.99
CA PHE A 101 14.45 8.17 2.58
C PHE A 101 14.99 7.78 3.97
N TRP A 102 14.13 7.25 4.85
CA TRP A 102 14.53 6.89 6.21
C TRP A 102 15.59 5.79 6.22
N PHE A 103 15.44 4.77 5.38
CA PHE A 103 16.43 3.71 5.20
C PHE A 103 17.80 4.29 4.83
N CYS A 104 17.86 5.17 3.83
CA CYS A 104 19.10 5.83 3.41
C CYS A 104 19.74 6.63 4.56
N ARG A 105 18.93 7.30 5.40
CA ARG A 105 19.42 7.99 6.58
C ARG A 105 20.03 7.04 7.61
N LEU A 106 19.48 5.84 7.79
CA LEU A 106 19.98 4.87 8.76
C LEU A 106 21.32 4.22 8.36
N ILE A 107 21.62 4.16 7.07
CA ILE A 107 22.91 3.67 6.53
C ILE A 107 23.94 4.80 6.34
N GLY A 108 23.63 6.03 6.75
CA GLY A 108 24.58 7.14 6.78
C GLY A 108 24.65 8.00 5.51
N ILE A 109 23.76 7.81 4.53
CA ILE A 109 23.70 8.67 3.34
C ILE A 109 23.30 10.08 3.74
N SER A 110 23.88 11.10 3.11
CA SER A 110 23.54 12.51 3.32
C SER A 110 22.04 12.81 3.16
N LYS A 111 21.56 13.91 3.74
CA LYS A 111 20.14 14.29 3.66
C LYS A 111 19.69 14.46 2.20
N ALA A 112 20.50 15.14 1.39
CA ALA A 112 20.24 15.34 -0.03
C ALA A 112 20.25 14.02 -0.81
N GLY A 113 21.24 13.15 -0.58
CA GLY A 113 21.29 11.82 -1.23
C GLY A 113 20.10 10.95 -0.86
N SER A 114 19.66 11.00 0.40
CA SER A 114 18.50 10.25 0.88
C SER A 114 17.19 10.75 0.27
N ILE A 115 17.07 12.07 0.06
CA ILE A 115 15.95 12.67 -0.65
C ILE A 115 15.88 12.11 -2.07
N ILE A 116 17.00 12.19 -2.81
CA ILE A 116 17.08 11.72 -4.19
C ILE A 116 16.73 10.23 -4.25
N ALA A 117 17.32 9.40 -3.38
CA ALA A 117 17.03 7.99 -3.32
C ALA A 117 15.56 7.67 -3.04
N GLY A 118 14.92 8.38 -2.11
CA GLY A 118 13.49 8.20 -1.82
C GLY A 118 12.61 8.58 -3.01
N PHE A 119 12.95 9.63 -3.74
CA PHE A 119 12.26 10.03 -4.97
C PHE A 119 12.45 9.02 -6.10
N SER A 120 13.69 8.63 -6.35
CA SER A 120 14.03 7.64 -7.37
C SER A 120 13.37 6.29 -7.10
N TYR A 121 13.26 5.88 -5.83
CA TYR A 121 12.55 4.67 -5.45
C TYR A 121 11.06 4.79 -5.75
N ALA A 122 10.38 5.75 -5.10
CA ALA A 122 8.93 5.86 -5.16
C ALA A 122 8.38 6.16 -6.56
N PHE A 123 9.11 6.93 -7.37
CA PHE A 123 8.62 7.39 -8.68
C PHE A 123 9.44 6.83 -9.85
N SER A 124 10.16 5.73 -9.64
CA SER A 124 10.75 5.01 -10.77
C SER A 124 9.67 4.55 -11.74
N HIS A 125 10.03 4.40 -13.01
CA HIS A 125 9.11 3.93 -14.05
C HIS A 125 8.43 2.61 -13.67
N ALA A 126 9.19 1.65 -13.12
CA ALA A 126 8.67 0.36 -12.68
C ALA A 126 7.58 0.51 -11.60
N MET A 127 7.80 1.37 -10.60
CA MET A 127 6.82 1.62 -9.54
C MET A 127 5.60 2.36 -10.09
N MET A 128 5.80 3.33 -10.98
CA MET A 128 4.70 4.09 -11.56
C MET A 128 3.80 3.24 -12.47
N TRP A 129 4.39 2.32 -13.22
CA TRP A 129 3.66 1.38 -14.05
C TRP A 129 2.94 0.33 -13.20
N ALA A 130 3.65 -0.35 -12.28
CA ALA A 130 3.05 -1.39 -11.45
C ALA A 130 2.03 -0.83 -10.44
N GLY A 131 2.22 0.41 -9.99
CA GLY A 131 1.42 1.05 -8.95
C GLY A 131 0.01 1.43 -9.40
N SER A 132 -0.31 1.35 -10.69
CA SER A 132 -1.70 1.43 -11.15
C SER A 132 -2.55 0.28 -10.60
N ILE A 133 -1.90 -0.86 -10.30
CA ILE A 133 -2.49 -2.03 -9.68
C ILE A 133 -2.23 -1.99 -8.16
N LEU A 134 -3.31 -1.85 -7.39
CA LEU A 134 -3.26 -1.62 -5.94
C LEU A 134 -2.48 -2.70 -5.17
N VAL A 135 -2.60 -3.98 -5.53
CA VAL A 135 -1.87 -5.04 -4.82
C VAL A 135 -0.35 -4.88 -4.94
N PHE A 136 0.15 -4.36 -6.07
CA PHE A 136 1.58 -4.05 -6.22
C PHE A 136 1.93 -2.77 -5.45
N ALA A 137 1.10 -1.73 -5.54
CA ALA A 137 1.33 -0.49 -4.78
C ALA A 137 1.49 -0.76 -3.28
N ASN A 138 0.68 -1.68 -2.72
CA ASN A 138 0.75 -2.09 -1.32
C ASN A 138 2.11 -2.71 -0.90
N LEU A 139 2.89 -3.24 -1.85
CA LEU A 139 4.22 -3.81 -1.57
C LEU A 139 5.31 -2.74 -1.51
N PHE A 140 5.10 -1.58 -2.12
CA PHE A 140 6.13 -0.55 -2.26
C PHE A 140 6.66 -0.04 -0.92
N PRO A 141 5.84 0.27 0.11
CA PRO A 141 6.38 0.66 1.41
C PRO A 141 7.01 -0.51 2.18
N LEU A 142 6.62 -1.75 1.90
CA LEU A 142 7.08 -2.92 2.66
C LEU A 142 8.56 -3.22 2.42
N ILE A 143 9.07 -3.02 1.21
CA ILE A 143 10.47 -3.29 0.87
C ILE A 143 11.44 -2.43 1.71
N PRO A 144 11.37 -1.08 1.69
CA PRO A 144 12.24 -0.26 2.52
C PRO A 144 11.97 -0.47 4.01
N LEU A 145 10.72 -0.70 4.42
CA LEU A 145 10.40 -1.03 5.80
C LEU A 145 11.11 -2.31 6.26
N PHE A 146 11.12 -3.35 5.43
CA PHE A 146 11.78 -4.62 5.71
C PHE A 146 13.29 -4.41 5.94
N PHE A 147 13.96 -3.64 5.07
CA PHE A 147 15.36 -3.31 5.26
C PHE A 147 15.63 -2.45 6.51
N ILE A 148 14.74 -1.52 6.84
CA ILE A 148 14.81 -0.76 8.09
C ILE A 148 14.73 -1.69 9.29
N CYS A 149 13.79 -2.63 9.29
CA CYS A 149 13.61 -3.62 10.36
C CYS A 149 14.88 -4.46 10.54
N ILE A 150 15.40 -5.04 9.46
CA ILE A 150 16.64 -5.83 9.48
C ILE A 150 17.80 -5.02 10.05
N LEU A 151 17.99 -3.78 9.58
CA LEU A 151 19.10 -2.94 10.01
C LEU A 151 19.01 -2.58 11.50
N LYS A 152 17.80 -2.31 12.01
CA LYS A 152 17.57 -2.03 13.43
C LYS A 152 17.80 -3.25 14.31
N ILE A 153 17.38 -4.44 13.85
CA ILE A 153 17.65 -5.71 14.54
C ILE A 153 19.16 -5.99 14.55
N TYR A 154 19.84 -5.83 13.41
CA TYR A 154 21.29 -6.01 13.29
C TYR A 154 22.08 -5.08 14.21
N LYS A 155 21.65 -3.82 14.34
CA LYS A 155 22.24 -2.83 15.28
C LYS A 155 21.84 -3.07 16.75
N ASN A 156 21.12 -4.14 17.05
CA ASN A 156 20.62 -4.49 18.38
C ASN A 156 19.86 -3.32 19.06
N ASP A 157 19.00 -2.63 18.30
CA ASP A 157 18.14 -1.57 18.81
C ASP A 157 17.10 -2.17 19.76
N LYS A 158 17.46 -2.29 21.05
CA LYS A 158 16.64 -2.93 22.09
C LYS A 158 15.25 -2.30 22.22
N LYS A 159 15.12 -1.00 21.95
CA LYS A 159 13.82 -0.31 21.98
C LYS A 159 12.95 -0.80 20.84
N PHE A 160 13.50 -0.88 19.63
CA PHE A 160 12.79 -1.38 18.46
C PHE A 160 12.39 -2.86 18.59
N ILE A 161 13.29 -3.71 19.07
CA ILE A 161 13.02 -5.14 19.30
C ILE A 161 11.86 -5.32 20.30
N ARG A 162 11.83 -4.54 21.38
CA ARG A 162 10.72 -4.54 22.34
C ARG A 162 9.40 -4.12 21.69
N THR A 163 9.42 -3.10 20.82
CA THR A 163 8.22 -2.65 20.10
C THR A 163 7.67 -3.71 19.15
N ILE A 164 8.54 -4.41 18.41
CA ILE A 164 8.12 -5.54 17.56
C ILE A 164 7.53 -6.65 18.42
N ASN A 165 8.21 -7.05 19.50
CA ASN A 165 7.72 -8.12 20.37
C ASN A 165 6.37 -7.77 21.00
N ALA A 166 6.16 -6.53 21.41
CA ALA A 166 4.86 -6.07 21.91
C ALA A 166 3.74 -6.10 20.84
N GLY A 167 4.09 -5.93 19.56
CA GLY A 167 3.14 -6.01 18.45
C GLY A 167 2.92 -7.43 17.90
N CYS A 168 3.91 -8.33 18.04
CA CYS A 168 3.87 -9.71 17.54
C CYS A 168 3.44 -10.74 18.58
N LEU A 169 3.35 -10.38 19.86
CA LEU A 169 2.75 -11.26 20.87
C LEU A 169 1.24 -11.26 20.67
N PRO A 170 0.62 -12.38 20.24
CA PRO A 170 -0.80 -12.52 20.47
C PRO A 170 -0.97 -12.49 21.99
N TYR A 171 -1.93 -11.69 22.46
CA TYR A 171 -2.49 -11.86 23.80
C TYR A 171 -3.03 -13.29 23.87
N TRP A 172 -2.19 -14.26 24.23
CA TRP A 172 -2.61 -15.58 24.63
C TRP A 172 -2.98 -15.45 26.11
N PRO A 173 -4.26 -15.56 26.48
CA PRO A 173 -4.63 -15.53 27.88
C PRO A 173 -4.01 -16.79 28.51
N SER A 174 -3.09 -16.56 29.44
CA SER A 174 -2.60 -17.54 30.41
C SER A 174 -3.70 -17.97 31.36
#